data_AF-A0A955SY82-F1
#
_entry.id   AF-A0A955SY82-F1
#
_cell.length_a   1.000
_cell.length_b   1.000
_cell.length_c   1.000
_cell.angle_alpha   90.00
_cell.angle_beta   90.00
_cell.angle_gamma   90.00
#
_symmetry.space_group_name_H-M   'P 1'
#
loop_
_entity.id
_entity.type
_entity.pdbx_description
1 polymer ?
#
loop_
_entity_poly.entity_id
_entity_poly.type
_entity_poly.pdbx_seq_one_letter_code
_entity_poly.pdbx_strand_id
1 'polypeptide(L)'
;TATANGLTQTPRVFLVPAGADVLRVPTVEIGEPREWLINDQVIPVPFPLNSLSLMGNRDWLPSLDNFGGQSDFGRPRRFGDFRAYHDGGSFNQNEVVSDNRLIGRSVWNTRWLLIIPGSNLVSNPDQGLDRFIYGSGAPGEGIKDILIFFQTYAYTSGKATE
;
A
#
# COMPACT_ATOMS: atom_id res chain seq x y z
N THR A 1 22.72 -16.53 3.49
CA THR A 1 21.29 -16.26 3.73
C THR A 1 20.65 -17.58 4.09
N ALA A 2 20.24 -17.78 5.34
CA ALA A 2 19.62 -19.03 5.77
C ALA A 2 18.30 -19.23 5.01
N THR A 3 18.05 -20.42 4.48
CA THR A 3 16.87 -20.73 3.67
C THR A 3 16.03 -21.76 4.43
N ALA A 4 14.84 -21.38 4.88
CA ALA A 4 13.82 -22.38 5.22
C ALA A 4 13.28 -22.93 3.89
N ASN A 5 13.34 -24.25 3.70
CA ASN A 5 12.86 -24.96 2.49
C ASN A 5 13.40 -24.41 1.15
N GLY A 6 14.58 -23.79 1.16
CA GLY A 6 15.20 -23.24 -0.05
C GLY A 6 14.55 -21.96 -0.59
N LEU A 7 13.70 -21.27 0.20
CA LEU A 7 13.10 -19.99 -0.13
C LEU A 7 13.77 -18.83 0.63
N THR A 8 13.70 -17.62 0.07
CA THR A 8 14.14 -16.42 0.80
C THR A 8 13.31 -16.23 2.07
N GLN A 9 13.96 -15.77 3.14
CA GLN A 9 13.29 -15.53 4.44
C GLN A 9 12.55 -14.20 4.50
N THR A 10 12.92 -13.25 3.63
CA THR A 10 12.33 -11.92 3.61
C THR A 10 11.96 -11.47 2.19
N PRO A 11 11.01 -12.14 1.53
CA PRO A 11 10.61 -11.77 0.18
C PRO A 11 9.94 -10.40 0.18
N ARG A 12 10.10 -9.67 -0.92
CA ARG A 12 9.39 -8.42 -1.13
C ARG A 12 8.02 -8.69 -1.76
N VAL A 13 6.99 -8.08 -1.21
CA VAL A 13 5.58 -8.29 -1.60
C VAL A 13 4.87 -6.95 -1.72
N PHE A 14 3.73 -6.92 -2.41
CA PHE A 14 2.90 -5.72 -2.56
C PHE A 14 1.54 -5.95 -1.92
N LEU A 15 1.00 -4.94 -1.24
CA LEU A 15 -0.36 -4.94 -0.73
C LEU A 15 -1.11 -3.78 -1.37
N VAL A 16 -2.16 -4.12 -2.12
CA VAL A 16 -2.94 -3.16 -2.93
C VAL A 16 -4.38 -3.13 -2.41
N PRO A 17 -4.88 -1.99 -1.96
CA PRO A 17 -6.29 -1.82 -1.62
C PRO A 17 -7.12 -1.63 -2.90
N ALA A 18 -7.64 -2.73 -3.43
CA ALA A 18 -8.32 -2.79 -4.73
C ALA A 18 -9.84 -2.50 -4.65
N GLY A 19 -10.39 -2.37 -3.44
CA GLY A 19 -11.80 -2.12 -3.19
C GLY A 19 -12.12 -0.70 -2.70
N ALA A 20 -13.39 -0.50 -2.37
CA ALA A 20 -13.88 0.71 -1.72
C ALA A 20 -13.53 0.67 -0.23
N ASP A 21 -13.13 1.80 0.31
CA ASP A 21 -12.85 1.99 1.73
C ASP A 21 -14.16 2.34 2.44
N VAL A 22 -14.47 1.58 3.49
CA VAL A 22 -15.70 1.73 4.28
C VAL A 22 -15.37 2.36 5.62
N LEU A 23 -16.14 3.36 6.04
CA LEU A 23 -16.02 3.98 7.36
C LEU A 23 -17.40 4.33 7.91
N ARG A 24 -17.56 4.14 9.21
CA ARG A 24 -18.78 4.54 9.93
C ARG A 24 -18.75 6.04 10.20
N VAL A 25 -19.85 6.73 9.91
CA VAL A 25 -19.98 8.15 10.27
C VAL A 25 -20.00 8.28 11.80
N PRO A 26 -19.18 9.17 12.38
CA PRO A 26 -19.19 9.41 13.81
C PRO A 26 -20.43 10.24 14.18
N THR A 27 -21.57 9.58 14.42
CA THR A 27 -22.81 10.18 14.91
C THR A 27 -23.21 9.58 16.26
N VAL A 28 -24.06 10.29 17.01
CA VAL A 28 -24.60 9.81 18.31
C VAL A 28 -25.48 8.57 18.16
N GLU A 29 -26.09 8.38 16.99
CA GLU A 29 -26.82 7.16 16.63
C GLU A 29 -25.96 6.24 15.75
N ILE A 30 -26.35 4.97 15.63
CA ILE A 30 -25.74 3.99 14.72
C ILE A 30 -25.95 4.47 13.28
N GLY A 31 -25.05 5.34 12.80
CA GLY A 31 -25.09 5.86 11.43
C GLY A 31 -24.74 4.81 10.39
N GLU A 32 -25.27 4.96 9.18
CA GLU A 32 -24.93 4.10 8.05
C GLU A 32 -23.43 4.23 7.69
N PRO A 33 -22.79 3.14 7.23
CA PRO A 33 -21.44 3.22 6.70
C PRO A 33 -21.41 4.07 5.43
N ARG A 34 -20.31 4.79 5.22
CA ARG A 34 -19.99 5.44 3.95
C ARG A 34 -18.88 4.69 3.27
N GLU A 35 -19.00 4.58 1.96
CA GLU A 35 -18.00 3.96 1.10
C GLU A 35 -17.41 4.99 0.15
N TRP A 36 -16.13 4.88 -0.14
CA TRP A 36 -15.48 5.71 -1.14
C TRP A 36 -14.37 4.95 -1.85
N LEU A 37 -14.09 5.35 -3.09
CA LEU A 37 -12.95 4.86 -3.84
C LEU A 37 -11.81 5.87 -3.71
N ILE A 38 -10.74 5.51 -3.02
CA ILE A 38 -9.53 6.35 -2.93
C ILE A 38 -8.64 6.11 -4.14
N ASN A 39 -8.36 7.17 -4.89
CA ASN A 39 -7.29 7.20 -5.88
C ASN A 39 -6.14 8.07 -5.37
N ASP A 40 -5.00 7.45 -5.04
CA ASP A 40 -3.79 8.19 -4.63
C ASP A 40 -3.07 8.70 -5.88
N GLN A 41 -2.97 10.02 -6.02
CA GLN A 41 -2.40 10.67 -7.19
C GLN A 41 -1.16 11.49 -6.83
N VAL A 42 -0.22 11.56 -7.77
CA VAL A 42 0.95 12.43 -7.65
C VAL A 42 0.49 13.89 -7.73
N ILE A 43 0.80 14.64 -6.68
CA ILE A 43 0.74 16.10 -6.68
C ILE A 43 2.18 16.60 -6.89
N PRO A 44 2.52 17.11 -8.09
CA PRO A 44 3.83 17.70 -8.36
C PRO A 44 4.07 18.95 -7.50
N VAL A 45 5.34 19.21 -7.20
CA VAL A 45 5.76 20.42 -6.50
C VAL A 45 5.54 21.61 -7.44
N PRO A 46 4.83 22.67 -7.02
CA PRO A 46 4.74 23.89 -7.82
C PRO A 46 6.13 24.46 -8.09
N PHE A 47 6.42 24.88 -9.32
CA PHE A 47 7.66 25.62 -9.56
C PHE A 47 7.48 27.11 -9.26
N PRO A 48 8.55 27.81 -8.85
CA PRO A 48 8.48 29.24 -8.61
C PRO A 48 8.26 30.01 -9.91
N LEU A 49 7.17 30.77 -9.98
CA LEU A 49 6.89 31.70 -11.07
C LEU A 49 7.85 32.91 -10.97
N ASN A 50 8.45 33.30 -12.09
CA ASN A 50 9.22 34.56 -12.17
C ASN A 50 8.53 35.56 -13.11
N SER A 51 8.98 36.82 -13.10
CA SER A 51 8.39 37.89 -13.91
C SER A 51 8.42 37.56 -15.41
N LEU A 52 9.44 36.84 -15.90
CA LEU A 52 9.53 36.42 -17.30
C LEU A 52 8.46 35.36 -17.65
N SER A 53 8.12 34.46 -16.73
CA SER A 53 7.06 33.45 -16.91
C SER A 53 5.67 34.06 -17.08
N LEU A 54 5.40 35.18 -16.39
CA LEU A 54 4.10 35.87 -16.41
C LEU A 54 4.00 36.96 -17.48
N MET A 55 5.12 37.64 -17.80
CA MET A 55 5.14 38.75 -18.75
C MET A 55 5.37 38.32 -20.20
N GLY A 56 5.97 37.14 -20.42
CA GLY A 56 6.28 36.60 -21.75
C GLY A 56 5.24 35.64 -22.34
N ASN A 57 4.30 35.14 -21.53
CA ASN A 57 3.31 34.14 -21.95
C ASN A 57 1.88 34.60 -21.64
N ARG A 58 1.18 35.14 -22.65
CA ARG A 58 -0.22 35.61 -22.54
C ARG A 58 -1.23 34.46 -22.51
N ASP A 59 -0.82 33.27 -22.94
CA ASP A 59 -1.65 32.06 -22.98
C ASP A 59 -1.35 31.12 -21.79
N TRP A 60 -0.79 31.65 -20.70
CA TRP A 60 -0.46 30.86 -19.52
C TRP A 60 -1.72 30.25 -18.89
N LEU A 61 -1.72 28.93 -18.75
CA LEU A 61 -2.79 28.14 -18.15
C LEU A 61 -2.31 27.50 -16.84
N PRO A 62 -2.88 27.86 -15.68
CA PRO A 62 -2.44 27.34 -14.38
C PRO A 62 -2.40 25.81 -14.28
N SER A 63 -3.29 25.11 -14.98
CA SER A 63 -3.39 23.64 -14.93
C SER A 63 -2.31 22.91 -15.75
N LEU A 64 -1.75 23.54 -16.78
CA LEU A 64 -0.80 22.93 -17.72
C LEU A 64 0.61 23.46 -17.50
N ASP A 65 0.71 24.78 -17.36
CA ASP A 65 2.00 25.44 -17.32
C ASP A 65 2.65 25.34 -15.96
N ASN A 66 1.88 25.32 -14.85
CA ASN A 66 2.40 25.28 -13.46
C ASN A 66 3.06 23.93 -13.08
N PHE A 67 3.00 22.93 -13.97
CA PHE A 67 3.52 21.58 -13.74
C PHE A 67 4.38 21.04 -14.91
N GLY A 68 4.89 21.91 -15.77
CA GLY A 68 5.91 21.53 -16.77
C GLY A 68 5.40 20.87 -18.06
N GLY A 69 4.15 21.13 -18.47
CA GLY A 69 3.63 20.82 -19.82
C GLY A 69 3.38 19.35 -20.16
N GLN A 70 3.93 18.39 -19.40
CA GLN A 70 3.63 16.95 -19.47
C GLN A 70 3.39 16.39 -18.07
N SER A 71 2.55 17.08 -17.31
CA SER A 71 2.51 16.94 -15.88
C SER A 71 2.14 15.52 -15.42
N ASP A 72 2.96 14.96 -14.53
CA ASP A 72 2.60 13.79 -13.71
C ASP A 72 1.41 14.09 -12.77
N PHE A 73 0.85 15.29 -12.85
CA PHE A 73 -0.33 15.74 -12.13
C PHE A 73 -1.50 14.79 -12.34
N GLY A 74 -2.02 14.23 -11.26
CA GLY A 74 -3.16 13.33 -11.33
C GLY A 74 -2.83 11.90 -11.78
N ARG A 75 -1.56 11.56 -12.01
CA ARG A 75 -1.18 10.16 -12.28
C ARG A 75 -1.31 9.33 -10.98
N PRO A 76 -1.95 8.15 -11.03
CA PRO A 76 -2.00 7.26 -9.88
C PRO A 76 -0.59 6.89 -9.39
N ARG A 77 -0.35 7.00 -8.08
CA ARG A 77 0.91 6.57 -7.47
C ARG A 77 1.01 5.05 -7.51
N ARG A 78 2.22 4.56 -7.77
CA ARG A 78 2.52 3.13 -7.67
C ARG A 78 2.66 2.74 -6.20
N PHE A 79 2.12 1.57 -5.85
CA PHE A 79 2.31 0.97 -4.53
C PHE A 79 3.76 0.49 -4.38
N GLY A 80 4.34 0.76 -3.22
CA GLY A 80 5.66 0.27 -2.85
C GLY A 80 5.58 -1.20 -2.46
N ASP A 81 6.71 -1.89 -2.59
CA ASP A 81 6.89 -3.20 -2.01
C ASP A 81 7.42 -3.09 -0.57
N PHE A 82 7.04 -4.04 0.27
CA PHE A 82 7.56 -4.19 1.62
C PHE A 82 8.05 -5.62 1.85
N ARG A 83 8.87 -5.81 2.89
CA ARG A 83 9.40 -7.13 3.24
C ARG A 83 8.34 -7.90 4.03
N ALA A 84 8.01 -9.10 3.56
CA ALA A 84 7.35 -10.10 4.38
C ALA A 84 8.41 -10.84 5.22
N TYR A 85 8.00 -11.40 6.36
CA TYR A 85 8.87 -12.14 7.27
C TYR A 85 8.22 -13.48 7.58
N HIS A 86 9.03 -14.51 7.81
CA HIS A 86 8.51 -15.76 8.37
C HIS A 86 8.08 -15.53 9.83
N ASP A 87 6.98 -16.13 10.25
CA ASP A 87 6.60 -16.09 11.66
C ASP A 87 7.37 -17.17 12.41
N GLY A 88 8.40 -16.78 13.16
CA GLY A 88 9.08 -17.68 14.11
C GLY A 88 8.20 -18.13 15.29
N GLY A 89 6.86 -18.14 15.13
CA GLY A 89 5.86 -18.41 16.16
C GLY A 89 5.41 -17.20 16.97
N SER A 90 6.06 -16.02 16.84
CA SER A 90 5.60 -14.77 17.45
C SER A 90 5.99 -13.54 16.64
N PHE A 91 5.09 -12.56 16.56
CA PHE A 91 5.32 -11.30 15.85
C PHE A 91 6.22 -10.38 16.68
N ASN A 92 7.37 -9.99 16.13
CA ASN A 92 8.25 -8.99 16.74
C ASN A 92 8.18 -7.67 15.94
N GLN A 93 7.52 -6.65 16.52
CA GLN A 93 7.37 -5.34 15.85
C GLN A 93 8.72 -4.65 15.56
N ASN A 94 9.78 -4.98 16.31
CA ASN A 94 11.12 -4.42 16.08
C ASN A 94 11.82 -5.02 14.86
N GLU A 95 11.35 -6.17 14.36
CA GLU A 95 11.92 -6.84 13.18
C GLU A 95 11.20 -6.44 11.89
N VAL A 96 10.01 -5.85 12.00
CA VAL A 96 9.15 -5.48 10.88
C VAL A 96 9.31 -4.00 10.55
N VAL A 97 9.58 -3.71 9.27
CA VAL A 97 9.56 -2.34 8.74
C VAL A 97 8.12 -2.01 8.36
N SER A 98 7.53 -1.00 9.02
CA SER A 98 6.22 -0.48 8.66
C SER A 98 6.28 0.32 7.36
N ASP A 99 5.26 0.15 6.50
CA ASP A 99 5.06 0.97 5.31
C ASP A 99 3.85 1.89 5.52
N ASN A 100 4.06 3.20 5.34
CA ASN A 100 3.04 4.23 5.50
C ASN A 100 2.28 4.54 4.21
N ARG A 101 2.41 3.72 3.16
CA ARG A 101 1.79 4.02 1.84
C ARG A 101 0.27 3.81 1.78
N LEU A 102 -0.34 3.34 2.86
CA LEU A 102 -1.80 3.17 2.98
C LEU A 102 -2.46 4.36 3.70
N ILE A 103 -1.89 5.56 3.61
CA ILE A 103 -2.47 6.78 4.20
C ILE A 103 -3.89 7.01 3.67
N GLY A 104 -4.81 7.29 4.60
CA GLY A 104 -6.21 7.57 4.29
C GLY A 104 -7.04 6.34 3.93
N ARG A 105 -6.45 5.16 3.80
CA ARG A 105 -7.18 3.91 3.54
C ARG A 105 -7.85 3.39 4.80
N SER A 106 -9.03 2.80 4.65
CA SER A 106 -9.71 2.11 5.74
C SER A 106 -9.22 0.66 5.79
N VAL A 107 -9.03 0.11 7.00
CA VAL A 107 -8.83 -1.35 7.16
C VAL A 107 -10.02 -2.11 6.61
N TRP A 108 -11.22 -1.53 6.79
CA TRP A 108 -12.47 -2.04 6.24
C TRP A 108 -12.58 -1.69 4.74
N ASN A 109 -11.53 -1.97 3.98
CA ASN A 109 -11.59 -1.98 2.54
C ASN A 109 -12.29 -3.25 2.07
N THR A 110 -13.17 -3.15 1.07
CA THR A 110 -13.92 -4.31 0.57
C THR A 110 -13.05 -5.33 -0.14
N ARG A 111 -11.82 -4.97 -0.55
CA ARG A 111 -10.89 -5.88 -1.20
C ARG A 111 -9.42 -5.48 -1.02
N TRP A 112 -8.68 -6.33 -0.32
CA TRP A 112 -7.22 -6.30 -0.29
C TRP A 112 -6.64 -7.32 -1.29
N LEU A 113 -5.63 -6.91 -2.06
CA LEU A 113 -4.88 -7.76 -2.97
C LEU A 113 -3.43 -7.83 -2.51
N LEU A 114 -3.00 -9.01 -2.06
CA LEU A 114 -1.61 -9.32 -1.79
C LEU A 114 -0.97 -9.94 -3.03
N ILE A 115 0.16 -9.38 -3.47
CA ILE A 115 0.93 -9.88 -4.61
C ILE A 115 2.27 -10.39 -4.10
N ILE A 116 2.54 -11.67 -4.32
CA ILE A 116 3.79 -12.35 -3.95
C ILE A 116 4.50 -12.77 -5.25
N PRO A 117 5.53 -12.02 -5.69
CA PRO A 117 6.25 -12.37 -6.91
C PRO A 117 7.10 -13.63 -6.71
N GLY A 118 6.94 -14.63 -7.57
CA GLY A 118 7.74 -15.86 -7.53
C GLY A 118 9.24 -15.62 -7.65
N SER A 119 9.63 -14.61 -8.45
CA SER A 119 11.02 -14.17 -8.60
C SER A 119 11.66 -13.65 -7.31
N ASN A 120 10.84 -13.21 -6.35
CA ASN A 120 11.31 -12.75 -5.05
C ASN A 120 11.49 -13.91 -4.08
N LEU A 121 10.98 -15.11 -4.38
CA LEU A 121 11.05 -16.28 -3.51
C LEU A 121 12.34 -17.09 -3.74
N VAL A 122 12.69 -17.32 -5.01
CA VAL A 122 13.92 -18.00 -5.46
C VAL A 122 14.24 -17.58 -6.91
N SER A 123 15.44 -17.90 -7.41
CA SER A 123 15.90 -17.49 -8.75
C SER A 123 15.01 -18.01 -9.90
N ASN A 124 14.44 -19.20 -9.76
CA ASN A 124 13.44 -19.75 -10.69
C ASN A 124 12.02 -19.48 -10.14
N PRO A 125 11.23 -18.58 -10.76
CA PRO A 125 9.92 -18.19 -10.24
C PRO A 125 8.93 -19.34 -10.09
N ASP A 126 8.89 -20.27 -11.05
CA ASP A 126 7.94 -21.40 -11.05
C ASP A 126 8.25 -22.34 -9.90
N GLN A 127 9.53 -22.68 -9.72
CA GLN A 127 10.00 -23.45 -8.57
C GLN A 127 9.71 -22.73 -7.24
N GLY A 128 9.84 -21.40 -7.20
CA GLY A 128 9.56 -20.59 -6.03
C GLY A 128 8.10 -20.68 -5.61
N LEU A 129 7.20 -20.58 -6.58
CA LEU A 129 5.76 -20.70 -6.35
C LEU A 129 5.38 -22.12 -5.94
N ASP A 130 5.90 -23.15 -6.61
CA ASP A 130 5.61 -24.54 -6.26
C ASP A 130 6.07 -24.86 -4.83
N ARG A 131 7.27 -24.44 -4.46
CA ARG A 131 7.77 -24.64 -3.08
C ARG A 131 7.01 -23.82 -2.06
N PHE A 132 6.56 -22.63 -2.41
CA PHE A 132 5.78 -21.79 -1.53
C PHE A 132 4.40 -22.39 -1.26
N ILE A 133 3.73 -22.90 -2.30
CA ILE A 133 2.38 -23.49 -2.20
C ILE A 133 2.42 -24.90 -1.62
N TYR A 134 3.29 -25.76 -2.14
CA TYR A 134 3.29 -27.20 -1.85
C TYR A 134 4.39 -27.65 -0.88
N GLY A 135 5.42 -26.83 -0.66
CA GLY A 135 6.59 -27.20 0.15
C GLY A 135 7.69 -27.89 -0.65
N SER A 136 8.74 -28.36 0.05
CA SER A 136 9.94 -28.96 -0.57
C SER A 136 9.87 -30.47 -0.82
N GLY A 137 8.72 -31.10 -0.54
CA GLY A 137 8.48 -32.52 -0.85
C GLY A 137 7.91 -33.33 0.30
N ALA A 138 7.85 -32.80 1.53
CA ALA A 138 7.08 -33.43 2.61
C ALA A 138 5.70 -32.76 2.77
N PRO A 139 4.63 -33.53 3.04
CA PRO A 139 3.31 -32.98 3.31
C PRO A 139 3.34 -31.95 4.44
N GLY A 140 2.77 -30.76 4.21
CA GLY A 140 2.66 -29.71 5.22
C GLY A 140 3.85 -28.74 5.33
N GLU A 141 4.78 -28.78 4.37
CA GLU A 141 5.93 -27.85 4.27
C GLU A 141 5.64 -26.55 3.50
N GLY A 142 4.52 -26.50 2.76
CA GLY A 142 4.06 -25.29 2.08
C GLY A 142 3.48 -24.25 3.04
N ILE A 143 3.09 -23.09 2.49
CA ILE A 143 2.48 -22.04 3.28
C ILE A 143 1.15 -22.51 3.89
N LYS A 144 1.00 -22.29 5.18
CA LYS A 144 -0.22 -22.65 5.93
C LYS A 144 -1.16 -21.46 6.10
N ASP A 145 -0.58 -20.29 6.35
CA ASP A 145 -1.34 -19.07 6.57
C ASP A 145 -0.50 -17.83 6.21
N ILE A 146 -1.17 -16.70 6.03
CA ILE A 146 -0.55 -15.40 5.81
C ILE A 146 -1.11 -14.42 6.83
N LEU A 147 -0.27 -13.99 7.75
CA LEU A 147 -0.62 -12.98 8.74
C LEU A 147 -0.34 -11.58 8.20
N ILE A 148 -1.35 -10.71 8.22
CA ILE A 148 -1.23 -9.29 7.84
C ILE A 148 -1.58 -8.44 9.05
N PHE A 149 -0.65 -7.56 9.42
CA PHE A 149 -0.81 -6.64 10.54
C PHE A 149 -1.07 -5.22 10.03
N PHE A 150 -2.20 -4.64 10.43
CA PHE A 150 -2.51 -3.24 10.18
C PHE A 150 -2.32 -2.44 11.47
N GLN A 151 -1.37 -1.50 11.46
CA GLN A 151 -1.30 -0.47 12.48
C GLN A 151 -2.12 0.72 12.00
N THR A 152 -3.26 0.98 12.65
CA THR A 152 -4.17 2.05 12.26
C THR A 152 -4.41 3.03 13.39
N TYR A 153 -4.68 4.28 13.00
CA TYR A 153 -5.10 5.32 13.92
C TYR A 153 -6.38 5.94 13.35
N ALA A 154 -7.28 6.33 14.24
CA ALA A 154 -8.48 7.08 13.89
C ALA A 154 -8.56 8.29 14.83
N TYR A 155 -8.80 9.47 14.26
CA TYR A 155 -9.11 10.66 15.04
C TYR A 155 -10.62 10.75 15.23
N THR A 156 -11.09 10.68 16.48
CA THR A 156 -12.50 10.94 16.78
C THR A 156 -12.71 12.45 16.85
N SER A 157 -13.53 12.98 15.94
CA SER A 157 -14.00 14.37 15.98
C SER A 157 -15.34 14.40 16.71
N GLY A 158 -15.33 14.15 18.01
CA GLY A 158 -16.53 14.22 18.83
C GLY A 158 -16.17 14.39 20.29
N LYS A 159 -16.50 15.55 20.87
CA LYS A 159 -16.55 15.67 22.33
C LYS A 159 -17.69 14.77 22.80
N ALA A 160 -17.36 13.71 23.55
CA ALA A 160 -18.33 13.10 24.44
C ALA A 160 -18.75 14.21 25.42
N THR A 161 -19.99 14.66 25.30
CA THR A 161 -20.60 15.44 26.37
C THR A 161 -21.08 14.41 27.38
N GLU A 162 -20.48 14.45 28.56
CA GLU A 162 -20.90 13.71 29.76
C GLU A 162 -22.30 14.14 30.22
#